data_AF-A0A5D0TVE3-F1
#
_entry.id   AF-A0A5D0TVE3-F1
#
_cell.length_a   1.000
_cell.length_b   1.000
_cell.length_c   1.000
_cell.angle_alpha   90.00
_cell.angle_beta   90.00
_cell.angle_gamma   90.00
#
_symmetry.space_group_name_H-M   'P 1'
#
loop_
_entity.id
_entity.type
_entity.pdbx_description
1 polymer ?
#
loop_
_entity_poly.entity_id
_entity_poly.type
_entity_poly.pdbx_seq_one_letter_code
_entity_poly.pdbx_strand_id
1 'polypeptide(L)'
;MTSFPKWSEVRADVVAAAGGEEAVAEARKRNQAYIDGHRLAERRKAVGLSQTEVADKMGVTKSRVSQIERGEVSTVDAIARYVQALGGQLQISAVFGDDQYILRGTDTHAA
;
A
#
# COMPACT_ATOMS: atom_id res chain seq x y z
N MET A 1 -20.62 35.53 -6.46
CA MET A 1 -20.53 34.06 -6.53
C MET A 1 -19.16 33.70 -7.07
N THR A 2 -18.30 33.09 -6.27
CA THR A 2 -17.01 32.56 -6.74
C THR A 2 -17.27 31.24 -7.46
N SER A 3 -17.12 31.23 -8.79
CA SER A 3 -17.18 30.00 -9.58
C SER A 3 -15.79 29.37 -9.60
N PHE A 4 -15.65 28.16 -9.08
CA PHE A 4 -14.42 27.39 -9.22
C PHE A 4 -14.43 26.67 -10.57
N PRO A 5 -13.30 26.65 -11.31
CA PRO A 5 -13.23 25.95 -12.57
C PRO A 5 -13.47 24.45 -12.37
N LYS A 6 -14.14 23.81 -13.32
CA LYS A 6 -14.36 22.35 -13.25
C LYS A 6 -13.04 21.65 -13.51
N TRP A 7 -12.84 20.51 -12.85
CA TRP A 7 -11.61 19.72 -13.05
C TRP A 7 -11.33 19.38 -14.51
N SER A 8 -12.37 19.05 -15.29
CA SER A 8 -12.25 18.77 -16.73
C SER A 8 -11.68 19.94 -17.54
N GLU A 9 -11.90 21.18 -17.09
CA GLU A 9 -11.47 22.41 -17.78
C GLU A 9 -9.99 22.71 -17.53
N VAL A 10 -9.45 22.30 -16.38
CA VAL A 10 -8.06 22.60 -15.97
C VAL A 10 -7.13 21.39 -16.04
N ARG A 11 -7.67 20.18 -16.14
CA ARG A 11 -6.89 18.93 -16.04
C ARG A 11 -5.74 18.89 -17.05
N ALA A 12 -5.98 19.26 -18.30
CA ALA A 12 -4.97 19.15 -19.36
C ALA A 12 -3.71 19.95 -19.01
N ASP A 13 -3.87 21.20 -18.60
CA ASP A 13 -2.77 22.08 -18.24
C ASP A 13 -2.05 21.60 -16.96
N VAL A 14 -2.81 21.13 -15.96
CA VAL A 14 -2.25 20.59 -14.72
C VAL A 14 -1.43 19.33 -14.98
N VAL A 15 -1.94 18.42 -15.82
CA VAL A 15 -1.23 17.18 -16.19
C VAL A 15 0.02 17.50 -16.98
N ALA A 16 -0.05 18.43 -17.95
CA ALA A 16 1.11 18.88 -18.70
C ALA A 16 2.18 19.49 -17.78
N ALA A 17 1.79 20.37 -16.85
CA ALA A 17 2.69 20.97 -15.88
C ALA A 17 3.30 19.94 -14.91
N ALA A 18 2.59 18.85 -14.61
CA ALA A 18 3.06 17.75 -13.78
C ALA A 18 4.01 16.77 -14.49
N GLY A 19 4.34 17.00 -15.77
CA GLY A 19 5.22 16.13 -16.56
C GLY A 19 4.48 15.06 -17.39
N GLY A 20 3.18 15.23 -17.61
CA GLY A 20 2.36 14.36 -18.46
C GLY A 20 1.62 13.24 -17.71
N GLU A 21 0.79 12.48 -18.43
CA GLU A 21 -0.07 11.44 -17.86
C GLU A 21 0.73 10.32 -17.17
N GLU A 22 1.91 9.95 -17.71
CA GLU A 22 2.77 8.94 -17.09
C GLU A 22 3.30 9.41 -15.72
N ALA A 23 3.78 10.66 -15.63
CA ALA A 23 4.25 11.22 -14.36
C ALA A 23 3.13 11.29 -13.31
N VAL A 24 1.91 11.65 -13.72
CA VAL A 24 0.73 11.65 -12.86
C VAL A 24 0.35 10.23 -12.43
N ALA A 25 0.41 9.25 -13.33
CA ALA A 25 0.14 7.84 -13.01
C ALA A 25 1.15 7.29 -11.99
N GLU A 26 2.44 7.58 -12.15
CA GLU A 26 3.47 7.18 -11.19
C GLU A 26 3.33 7.91 -9.86
N ALA A 27 2.99 9.21 -9.87
CA ALA A 27 2.69 9.94 -8.65
C ALA A 27 1.50 9.33 -7.90
N ARG A 28 0.45 8.93 -8.63
CA ARG A 28 -0.71 8.23 -8.06
C ARG A 28 -0.32 6.89 -7.46
N LYS A 29 0.50 6.08 -8.16
CA LYS A 29 1.00 4.79 -7.62
C LYS A 29 1.80 4.99 -6.33
N ARG A 30 2.71 5.97 -6.29
CA ARG A 30 3.48 6.29 -5.08
C ARG A 30 2.59 6.76 -3.93
N ASN A 31 1.61 7.60 -4.20
CA ASN A 31 0.66 8.07 -3.19
C ASN A 31 -0.17 6.91 -2.62
N GLN A 32 -0.64 6.00 -3.48
CA GLN A 32 -1.36 4.81 -3.06
C GLN A 32 -0.49 3.90 -2.18
N ALA A 33 0.75 3.64 -2.58
CA ALA A 33 1.69 2.84 -1.80
C ALA A 33 1.97 3.46 -0.42
N TYR A 34 2.11 4.79 -0.35
CA TYR A 34 2.26 5.53 0.91
C TYR A 34 1.03 5.37 1.81
N ILE A 35 -0.18 5.52 1.26
CA ILE A 35 -1.44 5.35 2.01
C ILE A 35 -1.53 3.93 2.59
N ASP A 36 -1.24 2.91 1.78
CA ASP A 36 -1.33 1.52 2.20
C ASP A 36 -0.29 1.18 3.27
N GLY A 37 0.96 1.63 3.09
CA GLY A 37 2.01 1.49 4.11
C GLY A 37 1.65 2.21 5.42
N HIS A 38 1.09 3.41 5.33
CA HIS A 38 0.67 4.17 6.51
C HIS A 38 -0.46 3.46 7.27
N ARG A 39 -1.43 2.87 6.56
CA ARG A 39 -2.52 2.07 7.18
C ARG A 39 -1.99 0.85 7.91
N LEU A 40 -0.97 0.17 7.37
CA LEU A 40 -0.30 -0.93 8.06
C LEU A 40 0.36 -0.45 9.36
N ALA A 41 1.03 0.71 9.33
CA ALA A 41 1.64 1.31 10.51
C ALA A 41 0.60 1.65 11.59
N GLU A 42 -0.55 2.20 11.20
CA GLU A 42 -1.65 2.48 12.12
C GLU A 42 -2.23 1.20 12.71
N ARG A 43 -2.40 0.14 11.90
CA ARG A 43 -2.86 -1.15 12.41
C ARG A 43 -1.88 -1.76 13.40
N ARG A 44 -0.57 -1.69 13.14
CA ARG A 44 0.48 -2.11 14.07
C ARG A 44 0.36 -1.37 15.41
N LYS A 45 0.25 -0.04 15.38
CA LYS A 45 0.08 0.76 16.61
C LYS A 45 -1.18 0.37 17.38
N ALA A 46 -2.28 0.11 16.67
CA ALA A 46 -3.54 -0.28 17.29
C ALA A 46 -3.46 -1.63 18.03
N VAL A 47 -2.56 -2.53 17.63
CA VAL A 47 -2.29 -3.79 18.33
C VAL A 47 -1.12 -3.70 19.32
N GLY A 48 -0.60 -2.50 19.58
CA GLY A 48 0.39 -2.24 20.63
C GLY A 48 1.82 -2.65 20.31
N LEU A 49 2.14 -3.01 19.06
CA LEU A 49 3.48 -3.46 18.67
C LEU A 49 4.35 -2.30 18.19
N SER A 50 5.65 -2.32 18.49
CA SER A 50 6.69 -1.48 17.90
C SER A 50 7.14 -2.02 16.54
N GLN A 51 7.85 -1.20 15.77
CA GLN A 51 8.46 -1.65 14.51
C GLN A 51 9.50 -2.77 14.73
N THR A 52 10.20 -2.75 15.86
CA THR A 52 11.19 -3.79 16.20
C THR A 52 10.49 -5.12 16.47
N GLU A 53 9.41 -5.13 17.25
CA GLU A 53 8.68 -6.37 17.56
C GLU A 53 8.05 -7.00 16.30
N VAL A 54 7.54 -6.19 15.38
CA VAL A 54 7.07 -6.69 14.07
C VAL A 54 8.24 -7.23 13.24
N ALA A 55 9.38 -6.54 13.25
CA ALA A 55 10.57 -7.00 12.52
C ALA A 55 11.06 -8.35 13.03
N ASP A 56 11.08 -8.55 14.35
CA ASP A 56 11.44 -9.81 15.00
C ASP A 56 10.49 -10.94 14.60
N LYS A 57 9.18 -10.69 14.62
CA LYS A 57 8.15 -11.65 14.17
C LYS A 57 8.28 -12.01 12.69
N MET A 58 8.72 -11.06 11.86
CA MET A 58 8.91 -11.26 10.42
C MET A 58 10.27 -11.84 10.04
N GLY A 59 11.24 -11.89 10.97
CA GLY A 59 12.63 -12.26 10.68
C GLY A 59 13.35 -11.27 9.76
N VAL A 60 13.05 -9.97 9.87
CA VAL A 60 13.66 -8.91 9.05
C VAL A 60 14.22 -7.78 9.92
N THR A 61 14.85 -6.77 9.30
CA THR A 61 15.33 -5.60 10.03
C THR A 61 14.20 -4.61 10.33
N LYS A 62 14.33 -3.83 11.41
CA LYS A 62 13.45 -2.67 11.67
C LYS A 62 13.39 -1.70 10.48
N SER A 63 14.52 -1.51 9.78
CA SER A 63 14.57 -0.68 8.57
C SER A 63 13.64 -1.20 7.48
N ARG A 64 13.59 -2.52 7.28
CA ARG A 64 12.66 -3.16 6.34
C ARG A 64 11.20 -2.90 6.70
N VAL A 65 10.85 -2.99 7.98
CA VAL A 65 9.52 -2.62 8.48
C VAL A 65 9.20 -1.15 8.22
N SER A 66 10.14 -0.24 8.48
CA SER A 66 9.98 1.20 8.20
C SER A 66 9.78 1.49 6.71
N GLN A 67 10.48 0.79 5.81
CA GLN A 67 10.28 0.92 4.37
C GLN A 67 8.88 0.47 3.93
N ILE A 68 8.38 -0.65 4.48
CA ILE A 68 7.01 -1.14 4.22
C ILE A 68 6.00 -0.09 4.68
N GLU A 69 6.15 0.42 5.91
CA GLU A 69 5.24 1.42 6.48
C GLU A 69 5.26 2.78 5.75
N ARG A 70 6.30 3.06 4.96
CA ARG A 70 6.40 4.24 4.09
C ARG A 70 5.98 3.98 2.65
N GLY A 71 5.58 2.75 2.31
CA GLY A 71 5.20 2.37 0.95
C GLY A 71 6.37 2.19 -0.01
N GLU A 72 7.61 2.11 0.49
CA GLU A 72 8.83 1.96 -0.31
C GLU A 72 9.11 0.50 -0.68
N VAL A 73 8.48 -0.43 0.03
CA VAL A 73 8.56 -1.87 -0.20
C VAL A 73 7.15 -2.44 -0.14
N SER A 74 6.67 -3.00 -1.25
CA SER A 74 5.28 -3.43 -1.40
C SER A 74 5.12 -4.77 -2.11
N THR A 75 6.13 -5.65 -2.05
CA THR A 75 5.94 -7.02 -2.56
C THR A 75 4.83 -7.71 -1.78
N VAL A 76 4.00 -8.48 -2.49
CA VAL A 76 2.87 -9.21 -1.90
C VAL A 76 3.32 -10.06 -0.71
N ASP A 77 4.45 -10.77 -0.83
CA ASP A 77 5.04 -11.56 0.24
C ASP A 77 5.41 -10.73 1.48
N ALA A 78 6.00 -9.55 1.30
CA ALA A 78 6.37 -8.68 2.42
C ALA A 78 5.13 -8.18 3.16
N ILE A 79 4.09 -7.79 2.42
CA ILE A 79 2.80 -7.37 2.99
C ILE A 79 2.13 -8.55 3.71
N ALA A 80 2.14 -9.74 3.10
CA ALA A 80 1.55 -10.94 3.71
C ALA A 80 2.22 -11.27 5.05
N ARG A 81 3.57 -11.31 5.09
CA ARG A 81 4.32 -11.55 6.33
C ARG A 81 4.10 -10.47 7.37
N TYR A 82 4.01 -9.20 6.96
CA TYR A 82 3.70 -8.10 7.87
C TYR A 82 2.30 -8.28 8.48
N VAL A 83 1.29 -8.57 7.66
CA VAL A 83 -0.08 -8.82 8.10
C VAL A 83 -0.16 -10.02 9.04
N GLN A 84 0.56 -11.11 8.75
CA GLN A 84 0.68 -12.28 9.63
C GLN A 84 1.34 -11.93 10.97
N ALA A 85 2.40 -11.12 10.97
CA ALA A 85 3.06 -10.66 12.20
C ALA A 85 2.11 -9.83 13.10
N LEU A 86 1.10 -9.18 12.51
CA LEU A 86 0.03 -8.51 13.25
C LEU A 86 -1.14 -9.45 13.63
N GLY A 87 -1.06 -10.74 13.32
CA GLY A 87 -2.11 -11.74 13.60
C GLY A 87 -3.25 -11.76 12.57
N GLY A 88 -3.06 -11.16 11.39
CA GLY A 88 -4.03 -11.16 10.30
C GLY A 88 -3.70 -12.14 9.18
N GLN A 89 -4.55 -12.14 8.15
CA GLN A 89 -4.34 -12.88 6.90
C GLN A 89 -4.52 -11.92 5.72
N LEU A 90 -3.60 -11.97 4.75
CA LEU A 90 -3.72 -11.18 3.52
C LEU A 90 -4.66 -11.89 2.54
N GLN A 91 -5.68 -11.18 2.09
CA GLN A 91 -6.56 -11.60 1.00
C GLN A 91 -6.28 -10.75 -0.23
N ILE A 92 -6.08 -11.40 -1.38
CA ILE A 92 -5.86 -10.70 -2.66
C ILE A 92 -7.08 -10.98 -3.53
N SER A 93 -7.62 -9.94 -4.18
CA SER A 93 -8.70 -10.12 -5.15
C SER A 93 -8.26 -9.67 -6.54
N ALA A 94 -8.53 -10.50 -7.55
CA ALA A 94 -8.43 -10.13 -8.95
C ALA A 94 -9.82 -9.74 -9.47
N VAL A 95 -9.89 -8.70 -10.30
CA VAL A 95 -11.13 -8.21 -10.91
C VAL A 95 -11.00 -8.31 -12.43
N PHE A 96 -11.98 -8.95 -13.07
CA PHE A 96 -12.07 -9.19 -14.50
C PHE A 96 -13.44 -8.75 -15.02
N GLY A 97 -13.56 -7.49 -15.45
CA GLY A 97 -14.87 -6.93 -15.78
C GLY A 97 -15.79 -6.95 -14.55
N ASP A 98 -16.88 -7.70 -14.64
CA ASP A 98 -17.85 -7.87 -13.53
C ASP A 98 -17.49 -9.05 -12.60
N ASP A 99 -16.51 -9.87 -12.95
CA ASP A 99 -16.09 -11.01 -12.14
C ASP A 99 -15.01 -10.63 -11.11
N GLN A 100 -15.19 -11.07 -9.86
CA GLN A 100 -14.19 -10.91 -8.80
C GLN A 100 -13.76 -12.29 -8.27
N TYR A 101 -12.46 -12.57 -8.31
CA TYR A 101 -11.88 -13.79 -7.78
C TYR A 101 -10.99 -13.51 -6.57
N ILE A 102 -11.23 -14.23 -5.47
CA ILE A 102 -10.38 -14.14 -4.27
C ILE A 102 -9.25 -15.16 -4.39
N LEU A 103 -8.04 -14.66 -4.57
CA LEU A 103 -6.81 -15.42 -4.45
C LEU A 103 -6.52 -15.63 -2.97
N ARG A 104 -6.69 -16.87 -2.50
CA ARG A 104 -6.18 -17.27 -1.19
C ARG A 104 -4.68 -17.42 -1.30
N GLY A 105 -3.95 -16.40 -0.82
CA GLY A 105 -2.50 -16.47 -0.69
C GLY A 105 -2.15 -17.67 0.18
N THR A 106 -1.25 -18.51 -0.32
CA THR A 106 -0.77 -19.74 0.31
C THR A 106 -0.48 -19.55 1.78
N ASP A 107 -0.94 -20.49 2.60
CA ASP A 107 -0.35 -20.74 3.91
C ASP A 107 1.16 -20.89 3.74
N THR A 108 1.93 -19.81 3.92
CA THR A 108 3.36 -19.94 4.20
C THR A 108 3.45 -20.40 5.65
N HIS A 109 3.04 -21.64 5.93
CA HIS A 109 3.56 -22.36 7.09
C HIS A 109 5.05 -22.56 6.80
N ALA A 110 5.88 -21.76 7.46
CA ALA A 110 7.30 -22.06 7.55
C ALA A 110 7.43 -23.41 8.26
N ALA A 111 7.97 -24.39 7.53
CA ALA A 111 8.57 -25.59 8.10
C ALA A 111 9.82 -25.23 8.93
#